data_AF-A0A520R3Z6-F1
#
_entry.id   AF-A0A520R3Z6-F1
#
_cell.length_a   1.000
_cell.length_b   1.000
_cell.length_c   1.000
_cell.angle_alpha   90.00
_cell.angle_beta   90.00
_cell.angle_gamma   90.00
#
_symmetry.space_group_name_H-M   'P 1'
#
loop_
_entity.id
_entity.type
_entity.pdbx_description
1 polymer ?
#
loop_
_entity_poly.entity_id
_entity_poly.type
_entity_poly.pdbx_seq_one_letter_code
_entity_poly.pdbx_strand_id
1 'polypeptide(L)'
;MHAQNSLTFVAALILAAACGGTDVVATSDGGASLDGSPTPTDGAPATDAAPLSDGRAAFCAGRGPAVVVPGATRDVCTGEVAERVFRYAVCACESFEPVGSFVTDSFDSDADGTITDSGGPVGTNGTFSSTSTVDIGGTLSSAGLDEVTFVGSGIRVGGDLRAGGSVRLTGEGAVARDARVVGDVAGIGSFSIARDLHQPAGSTAVGVRVGGDTITGPVSVAPPCPCGDDVLDIGAIVAATATDNHNAEVDLAPDAYTDLVSEHRITLPCGRFYLDGIGGTGGLTLEVAGRTALFVGGDVTIAGSLNVELGPEGELDVFIAGTLQGAGTLSFGDPERPAATRVYVGGAGEVSLQGTSAFVGNLYAPRAPISFTGESEIYGSVFGRRVEAAGSLGVHYDRAILEVGEDCPDTPPPTCDRCGDCPGGYTCGGDGTCGTTCESDADCCDPLTCDVPTGVCTSILI
;
A
#
# COMPACT_ATOMS: atom_id res chain seq x y z
N MET A 1 24.18 -4.24 -62.06
CA MET A 1 25.65 -4.24 -61.93
C MET A 1 25.95 -3.64 -60.56
N HIS A 2 26.03 -4.44 -59.49
CA HIS A 2 27.28 -4.97 -58.89
C HIS A 2 28.30 -3.82 -58.63
N ALA A 3 28.82 -3.57 -57.43
CA ALA A 3 29.16 -4.49 -56.34
C ALA A 3 29.46 -3.77 -55.00
N GLN A 4 29.26 -4.54 -53.91
CA GLN A 4 30.07 -4.72 -52.69
C GLN A 4 30.28 -3.57 -51.69
N ASN A 5 29.78 -3.65 -50.45
CA ASN A 5 30.19 -4.46 -49.26
C ASN A 5 31.42 -3.89 -48.52
N SER A 6 31.27 -3.56 -47.23
CA SER A 6 32.24 -3.86 -46.15
C SER A 6 31.69 -3.47 -44.77
N LEU A 7 31.20 -4.48 -44.05
CA LEU A 7 30.99 -4.52 -42.60
C LEU A 7 32.38 -4.58 -41.91
N THR A 8 32.59 -3.88 -40.78
CA THR A 8 33.69 -4.22 -39.86
C THR A 8 33.19 -4.20 -38.42
N PHE A 9 33.17 -5.39 -37.82
CA PHE A 9 33.04 -5.69 -36.40
C PHE A 9 34.27 -5.17 -35.63
N VAL A 10 34.08 -4.63 -34.41
CA VAL A 10 35.17 -4.47 -33.43
C VAL A 10 34.77 -5.16 -32.13
N ALA A 11 35.71 -5.97 -31.65
CA ALA A 11 35.59 -6.98 -30.62
C ALA A 11 35.62 -6.45 -29.19
N ALA A 12 34.99 -7.21 -28.30
CA ALA A 12 35.04 -7.09 -26.85
C ALA A 12 36.45 -7.37 -26.29
N LEU A 13 36.85 -6.60 -25.27
CA LEU A 13 38.05 -6.86 -24.47
C LEU A 13 37.63 -7.11 -23.01
N ILE A 14 37.80 -8.35 -22.57
CA ILE A 14 37.64 -8.80 -21.17
C ILE A 14 38.97 -8.53 -20.46
N LEU A 15 38.93 -7.82 -19.31
CA LEU A 15 40.09 -7.66 -18.43
C LEU A 15 39.78 -8.34 -17.08
N ALA A 16 40.47 -9.45 -16.84
CA ALA A 16 40.54 -10.12 -15.54
C ALA A 16 41.66 -9.48 -14.69
N ALA A 17 41.36 -9.14 -13.43
CA ALA A 17 42.36 -8.79 -12.43
C ALA A 17 42.16 -9.70 -11.20
N ALA A 18 43.21 -10.47 -10.88
CA ALA A 18 43.27 -11.39 -9.77
C ALA A 18 44.04 -10.79 -8.57
N CYS A 19 43.47 -11.03 -7.39
CA CYS A 19 44.03 -11.33 -6.06
C CYS A 19 45.32 -10.64 -5.54
N GLY A 20 45.18 -10.09 -4.32
CA GLY A 20 46.25 -9.97 -3.34
C GLY A 20 45.70 -9.56 -1.97
N GLY A 21 45.75 -10.43 -0.96
CA GLY A 21 45.24 -10.12 0.39
C GLY A 21 45.37 -11.27 1.40
N THR A 22 46.61 -11.59 1.74
CA THR A 22 47.13 -12.16 3.02
C THR A 22 46.24 -13.00 3.95
N ASP A 23 46.65 -14.27 4.08
CA ASP A 23 46.34 -15.23 5.14
C ASP A 23 46.60 -14.70 6.57
N VAL A 24 45.66 -14.99 7.48
CA VAL A 24 45.94 -15.07 8.92
C VAL A 24 45.86 -16.52 9.34
N VAL A 25 47.03 -17.05 9.72
CA VAL A 25 47.27 -18.38 10.26
C VAL A 25 46.75 -18.42 11.71
N ALA A 26 45.79 -19.28 12.00
CA ALA A 26 45.50 -19.73 13.37
C ALA A 26 46.11 -21.12 13.57
N THR A 27 47.06 -21.19 14.48
CA THR A 27 47.82 -22.35 14.92
C THR A 27 46.95 -23.40 15.60
N SER A 28 47.12 -24.66 15.19
CA SER A 28 46.67 -25.85 15.91
C SER A 28 47.82 -26.44 16.74
N ASP A 29 47.51 -26.91 17.95
CA ASP A 29 48.35 -27.85 18.71
C ASP A 29 47.49 -28.81 19.55
N GLY A 30 47.94 -30.07 19.61
CA GLY A 30 47.35 -31.33 20.12
C GLY A 30 46.43 -31.26 21.36
N GLY A 31 45.48 -32.18 21.58
CA GLY A 31 45.39 -33.59 21.21
C GLY A 31 45.28 -34.46 22.48
N ALA A 32 44.14 -35.14 22.69
CA ALA A 32 44.04 -36.50 23.28
C ALA A 32 42.58 -36.95 23.54
N SER A 33 42.23 -38.10 22.93
CA SER A 33 41.60 -39.27 23.54
C SER A 33 40.06 -39.41 23.67
N LEU A 34 39.54 -40.19 22.70
CA LEU A 34 38.68 -41.39 22.80
C LEU A 34 37.14 -41.30 23.00
N ASP A 35 36.48 -41.87 21.99
CA ASP A 35 35.25 -42.68 21.96
C ASP A 35 33.88 -42.04 22.29
N GLY A 36 33.20 -41.62 21.22
CA GLY A 36 31.76 -41.39 21.20
C GLY A 36 31.27 -41.09 19.79
N SER A 37 30.70 -42.09 19.10
CA SER A 37 30.11 -41.97 17.77
C SER A 37 29.04 -40.87 17.70
N PRO A 38 29.09 -39.94 16.73
CA PRO A 38 27.91 -39.17 16.34
C PRO A 38 27.32 -39.73 15.04
N THR A 39 26.03 -40.03 15.10
CA THR A 39 25.14 -40.23 13.94
C THR A 39 25.16 -39.03 13.00
N PRO A 40 24.96 -39.19 11.68
CA PRO A 40 24.93 -38.06 10.75
C PRO A 40 23.67 -37.23 11.00
N THR A 41 23.85 -35.95 11.35
CA THR A 41 22.80 -34.93 11.26
C THR A 41 22.71 -34.50 9.80
N ASP A 42 21.70 -35.00 9.09
CA ASP A 42 21.25 -34.41 7.84
C ASP A 42 20.65 -33.04 8.15
N GLY A 43 21.20 -32.00 7.52
CA GLY A 43 20.61 -30.67 7.51
C GLY A 43 19.33 -30.70 6.69
N ALA A 44 18.19 -30.55 7.36
CA ALA A 44 16.93 -30.21 6.73
C ALA A 44 16.89 -28.68 6.48
N PRO A 45 16.39 -28.20 5.33
CA PRO A 45 16.06 -26.80 5.17
C PRO A 45 14.92 -26.46 6.14
N ALA A 46 14.94 -25.25 6.71
CA ALA A 46 13.84 -24.77 7.54
C ALA A 46 12.58 -24.61 6.67
N THR A 47 11.70 -25.61 6.72
CA THR A 47 10.35 -25.58 6.15
C THR A 47 9.35 -25.91 7.25
N ASP A 48 9.32 -25.10 8.30
CA ASP A 48 8.27 -25.17 9.31
C ASP A 48 7.55 -23.82 9.34
N ALA A 49 6.79 -23.54 8.27
CA ALA A 49 5.61 -22.70 8.44
C ALA A 49 4.67 -23.52 9.32
N ALA A 50 4.37 -23.05 10.53
CA ALA A 50 3.34 -23.66 11.34
C ALA A 50 2.05 -23.73 10.50
N PRO A 51 1.34 -24.87 10.47
CA PRO A 51 0.10 -24.96 9.72
C PRO A 51 -0.89 -23.90 10.25
N LEU A 52 -1.74 -23.33 9.39
CA LEU A 52 -2.72 -22.30 9.73
C LEU A 52 -3.88 -22.90 10.56
N SER A 53 -3.60 -23.91 11.38
CA SER A 53 -4.50 -25.02 11.69
C SER A 53 -5.27 -24.82 12.98
N ASP A 54 -6.41 -24.15 12.86
CA ASP A 54 -7.55 -24.38 13.75
C ASP A 54 -8.80 -24.88 12.96
N GLY A 55 -8.68 -25.11 11.64
CA GLY A 55 -9.77 -25.54 10.75
C GLY A 55 -10.81 -24.43 10.47
N ARG A 56 -11.76 -24.69 9.55
CA ARG A 56 -12.71 -23.66 9.09
C ARG A 56 -13.57 -23.08 10.20
N ALA A 57 -14.04 -23.93 11.13
CA ALA A 57 -14.88 -23.47 12.23
C ALA A 57 -14.16 -22.45 13.13
N ALA A 58 -12.86 -22.64 13.39
CA ALA A 58 -12.10 -21.70 14.20
C ALA A 58 -11.72 -20.44 13.42
N PHE A 59 -11.39 -20.56 12.13
CA PHE A 59 -11.24 -19.41 11.24
C PHE A 59 -12.51 -18.54 11.25
N CYS A 60 -13.69 -19.16 11.26
CA CYS A 60 -14.98 -18.48 11.30
C CYS A 60 -15.42 -18.03 12.69
N ALA A 61 -14.84 -18.60 13.76
CA ALA A 61 -15.06 -18.16 15.13
C ALA A 61 -14.08 -17.04 15.55
N GLY A 62 -13.00 -16.87 14.78
CA GLY A 62 -12.06 -15.77 14.93
C GLY A 62 -12.74 -14.42 14.70
N ARG A 63 -12.06 -13.37 15.17
CA ARG A 63 -12.43 -11.99 14.91
C ARG A 63 -11.41 -11.35 13.98
N GLY A 64 -11.85 -10.30 13.31
CA GLY A 64 -11.00 -9.47 12.48
C GLY A 64 -10.55 -10.16 11.21
N PRO A 65 -9.78 -9.50 10.36
CA PRO A 65 -9.47 -9.96 9.02
C PRO A 65 -8.48 -11.12 8.93
N ALA A 66 -8.53 -11.81 7.80
CA ALA A 66 -7.99 -13.15 7.61
C ALA A 66 -6.63 -13.17 6.94
N VAL A 67 -5.58 -13.55 7.68
CA VAL A 67 -4.46 -14.43 7.25
C VAL A 67 -3.26 -14.25 8.16
N VAL A 68 -2.70 -15.35 8.64
CA VAL A 68 -1.34 -15.42 9.19
C VAL A 68 -0.33 -15.35 8.04
N VAL A 69 0.49 -14.29 8.00
CA VAL A 69 1.59 -14.16 7.03
C VAL A 69 2.80 -14.97 7.50
N PRO A 70 3.29 -15.98 6.74
CA PRO A 70 4.56 -16.63 7.05
C PRO A 70 5.70 -15.64 6.81
N GLY A 71 6.43 -15.24 7.85
CA GLY A 71 7.58 -14.31 7.69
C GLY A 71 7.87 -13.38 8.86
N ALA A 72 7.03 -13.35 9.90
CA ALA A 72 7.39 -12.76 11.19
C ALA A 72 7.47 -13.86 12.26
N THR A 73 8.13 -13.57 13.38
CA THR A 73 8.22 -14.45 14.57
C THR A 73 6.87 -14.74 15.24
N ARG A 74 5.74 -14.31 14.65
CA ARG A 74 4.36 -14.45 15.11
C ARG A 74 3.38 -14.36 13.94
N ASP A 75 2.19 -14.89 14.17
CA ASP A 75 1.03 -14.74 13.30
C ASP A 75 0.68 -13.26 13.13
N VAL A 76 0.67 -12.76 11.88
CA VAL A 76 0.31 -11.36 11.56
C VAL A 76 -1.16 -11.33 11.19
N CYS A 77 -1.96 -10.40 11.74
CA CYS A 77 -3.34 -10.21 11.33
C CYS A 77 -3.41 -9.31 10.08
N THR A 78 -4.25 -9.62 9.09
CA THR A 78 -4.35 -8.78 7.88
C THR A 78 -4.94 -7.40 8.14
N GLY A 79 -5.53 -7.19 9.31
CA GLY A 79 -6.13 -5.94 9.76
C GLY A 79 -5.09 -4.99 10.23
N GLU A 80 -4.21 -5.43 11.12
CA GLU A 80 -2.99 -4.71 11.48
C GLU A 80 -2.16 -4.36 10.24
N VAL A 81 -2.08 -5.28 9.27
CA VAL A 81 -1.43 -5.02 7.99
C VAL A 81 -2.17 -3.95 7.20
N ALA A 82 -3.50 -4.05 7.09
CA ALA A 82 -4.36 -3.11 6.38
C ALA A 82 -4.26 -1.70 6.98
N GLU A 83 -4.40 -1.57 8.29
CA GLU A 83 -4.23 -0.32 9.03
C GLU A 83 -2.89 0.33 8.75
N ARG A 84 -1.82 -0.47 8.56
CA ARG A 84 -0.49 0.05 8.24
C ARG A 84 -0.34 0.48 6.78
N VAL A 85 -0.77 -0.36 5.84
CA VAL A 85 -0.52 -0.14 4.39
C VAL A 85 -1.53 0.83 3.77
N PHE A 86 -2.72 0.97 4.35
CA PHE A 86 -3.80 1.80 3.81
C PHE A 86 -4.03 3.11 4.57
N ARG A 87 -3.02 3.64 5.29
CA ARG A 87 -3.12 4.95 5.99
C ARG A 87 -3.31 6.15 5.07
N TYR A 88 -3.05 5.97 3.78
CA TYR A 88 -3.18 6.98 2.75
C TYR A 88 -4.25 6.55 1.74
N ALA A 89 -5.06 7.49 1.29
CA ALA A 89 -6.01 7.29 0.20
C ALA A 89 -5.28 6.86 -1.08
N VAL A 90 -4.11 7.47 -1.32
CA VAL A 90 -3.18 7.07 -2.37
C VAL A 90 -1.78 6.99 -1.79
N CYS A 91 -1.13 5.84 -1.89
CA CYS A 91 0.27 5.63 -1.55
C CYS A 91 1.06 5.12 -2.76
N ALA A 92 2.14 5.80 -3.14
CA ALA A 92 3.01 5.38 -4.24
C ALA A 92 4.46 5.15 -3.79
N CYS A 93 5.07 4.04 -4.21
CA CYS A 93 6.46 3.73 -3.88
C CYS A 93 7.50 4.55 -4.67
N GLU A 94 7.14 5.04 -5.86
CA GLU A 94 8.04 5.79 -6.73
C GLU A 94 7.46 7.16 -7.08
N SER A 95 6.34 7.22 -7.80
CA SER A 95 5.73 8.49 -8.18
C SER A 95 4.21 8.43 -8.22
N PHE A 96 3.61 9.60 -8.01
CA PHE A 96 2.19 9.83 -8.24
C PHE A 96 2.02 11.05 -9.15
N GLU A 97 1.49 10.80 -10.34
CA GLU A 97 1.43 11.77 -11.43
C GLU A 97 0.01 11.87 -11.99
N PRO A 98 -0.90 12.62 -11.32
CA PRO A 98 -2.21 12.89 -11.87
C PRO A 98 -2.12 13.92 -13.00
N VAL A 99 -2.49 13.49 -14.21
CA VAL A 99 -2.57 14.34 -15.40
C VAL A 99 -3.97 14.95 -15.53
N GLY A 100 -5.02 14.18 -15.21
CA GLY A 100 -6.40 14.67 -15.11
C GLY A 100 -6.69 15.34 -13.76
N SER A 101 -7.94 15.79 -13.56
CA SER A 101 -8.33 16.35 -12.26
C SER A 101 -8.29 15.29 -11.18
N PHE A 102 -7.72 15.61 -10.03
CA PHE A 102 -7.58 14.67 -8.93
C PHE A 102 -8.21 15.23 -7.67
N VAL A 103 -9.06 14.44 -7.03
CA VAL A 103 -9.75 14.80 -5.79
C VAL A 103 -9.58 13.68 -4.77
N THR A 104 -9.27 14.03 -3.53
CA THR A 104 -9.44 13.12 -2.39
C THR A 104 -10.31 13.77 -1.33
N ASP A 105 -11.15 12.95 -0.73
CA ASP A 105 -12.00 13.31 0.38
C ASP A 105 -12.08 12.11 1.35
N SER A 106 -12.87 12.20 2.42
CA SER A 106 -13.04 11.06 3.30
C SER A 106 -14.41 10.96 3.94
N PHE A 107 -14.74 9.73 4.33
CA PHE A 107 -15.87 9.38 5.16
C PHE A 107 -15.48 8.26 6.13
N ASP A 108 -16.44 7.78 6.89
CA ASP A 108 -16.25 6.71 7.87
C ASP A 108 -17.46 5.79 7.81
N SER A 109 -17.24 4.60 7.23
CA SER A 109 -18.30 3.62 6.99
C SER A 109 -18.88 3.01 8.26
N ASP A 110 -18.12 2.99 9.36
CA ASP A 110 -18.58 2.49 10.66
C ASP A 110 -19.34 3.56 11.47
N ALA A 111 -19.32 4.82 11.00
CA ALA A 111 -20.05 5.94 11.58
C ALA A 111 -21.33 6.29 10.78
N ASP A 112 -21.45 7.54 10.29
CA ASP A 112 -22.62 8.01 9.55
C ASP A 112 -22.47 7.94 8.03
N GLY A 113 -21.29 7.50 7.53
CA GLY A 113 -21.00 7.37 6.10
C GLY A 113 -20.95 8.70 5.33
N THR A 114 -20.99 9.85 6.01
CA THR A 114 -21.05 11.15 5.33
C THR A 114 -19.68 11.53 4.77
N ILE A 115 -19.62 11.76 3.45
CA ILE A 115 -18.44 12.30 2.79
C ILE A 115 -18.21 13.75 3.22
N THR A 116 -16.99 14.02 3.66
CA THR A 116 -16.46 15.33 4.01
C THR A 116 -15.34 15.69 3.05
N ASP A 117 -15.19 16.97 2.71
CA ASP A 117 -14.10 17.48 1.84
C ASP A 117 -12.71 17.47 2.50
N SER A 118 -12.60 16.84 3.67
CA SER A 118 -11.39 16.74 4.48
C SER A 118 -10.96 15.29 4.63
N GLY A 119 -9.68 15.06 4.95
CA GLY A 119 -9.10 13.72 4.99
C GLY A 119 -8.71 13.21 3.60
N GLY A 120 -8.53 11.90 3.45
CA GLY A 120 -8.00 11.34 2.20
C GLY A 120 -6.56 11.78 1.91
N PRO A 121 -5.60 11.50 2.81
CA PRO A 121 -4.21 11.92 2.63
C PRO A 121 -3.52 11.17 1.48
N VAL A 122 -2.51 11.81 0.88
CA VAL A 122 -1.77 11.31 -0.29
C VAL A 122 -0.27 11.23 0.03
N GLY A 123 0.34 10.09 -0.29
CA GLY A 123 1.74 9.79 -0.03
C GLY A 123 2.47 9.31 -1.29
N THR A 124 3.69 9.79 -1.50
CA THR A 124 4.64 9.20 -2.46
C THR A 124 6.05 9.21 -1.90
N ASN A 125 6.77 8.11 -2.06
CA ASN A 125 8.17 8.00 -1.63
C ASN A 125 9.14 8.70 -2.59
N GLY A 126 8.71 8.98 -3.83
CA GLY A 126 9.45 9.84 -4.75
C GLY A 126 8.65 11.10 -5.06
N THR A 127 8.27 11.28 -6.31
CA THR A 127 7.84 12.58 -6.84
C THR A 127 6.32 12.67 -6.95
N PHE A 128 5.78 13.84 -6.62
CA PHE A 128 4.41 14.24 -6.95
C PHE A 128 4.44 15.34 -8.00
N SER A 129 3.72 15.15 -9.10
CA SER A 129 3.65 16.14 -10.17
C SER A 129 2.26 16.15 -10.81
N SER A 130 1.63 17.32 -10.85
CA SER A 130 0.32 17.49 -11.47
C SER A 130 0.29 18.63 -12.48
N THR A 131 -0.48 18.42 -13.55
CA THR A 131 -0.75 19.41 -14.60
C THR A 131 -2.21 19.85 -14.70
N SER A 132 -3.02 19.56 -13.68
CA SER A 132 -4.45 19.87 -13.65
C SER A 132 -4.89 20.33 -12.25
N THR A 133 -6.20 20.45 -12.04
CA THR A 133 -6.80 20.70 -10.73
C THR A 133 -6.50 19.53 -9.79
N VAL A 134 -6.03 19.87 -8.58
CA VAL A 134 -5.71 18.93 -7.51
C VAL A 134 -6.44 19.42 -6.27
N ASP A 135 -7.32 18.61 -5.72
CA ASP A 135 -8.00 18.90 -4.47
C ASP A 135 -7.77 17.74 -3.51
N ILE A 136 -6.74 17.85 -2.67
CA ILE A 136 -6.41 16.84 -1.67
C ILE A 136 -7.05 17.27 -0.36
N GLY A 137 -8.05 16.56 0.14
CA GLY A 137 -8.71 16.86 1.41
C GLY A 137 -7.80 16.78 2.64
N GLY A 138 -6.70 16.05 2.53
CA GLY A 138 -5.79 15.70 3.62
C GLY A 138 -4.37 16.20 3.40
N THR A 139 -3.41 15.57 4.08
CA THR A 139 -1.98 15.87 3.94
C THR A 139 -1.45 15.31 2.63
N LEU A 140 -0.61 16.08 1.93
CA LEU A 140 0.24 15.58 0.85
C LEU A 140 1.67 15.40 1.35
N SER A 141 2.20 14.18 1.25
CA SER A 141 3.59 13.85 1.60
C SER A 141 4.34 13.29 0.38
N SER A 142 5.40 13.99 -0.04
CA SER A 142 6.31 13.57 -1.12
C SER A 142 7.71 13.49 -0.53
N ALA A 143 8.27 12.30 -0.36
CA ALA A 143 9.60 12.13 0.25
C ALA A 143 10.75 12.28 -0.75
N GLY A 144 10.48 12.18 -2.05
CA GLY A 144 11.49 12.35 -3.10
C GLY A 144 12.15 13.72 -3.06
N LEU A 145 13.40 13.77 -3.55
CA LEU A 145 14.21 15.00 -3.60
C LEU A 145 13.93 15.85 -4.85
N ASP A 146 13.20 15.30 -5.82
CA ASP A 146 12.77 16.03 -7.01
C ASP A 146 11.74 17.11 -6.66
N GLU A 147 11.60 18.09 -7.55
CA GLU A 147 10.64 19.18 -7.36
C GLU A 147 9.20 18.66 -7.40
N VAL A 148 8.42 18.95 -6.35
CA VAL A 148 6.98 18.77 -6.33
C VAL A 148 6.36 19.88 -7.17
N THR A 149 5.61 19.51 -8.21
CA THR A 149 5.03 20.49 -9.13
C THR A 149 3.51 20.46 -9.14
N PHE A 150 2.93 21.65 -9.12
CA PHE A 150 1.51 21.87 -9.38
C PHE A 150 1.36 22.86 -10.51
N VAL A 151 0.58 22.52 -11.53
CA VAL A 151 0.25 23.42 -12.64
C VAL A 151 -1.25 23.40 -12.84
N GLY A 152 -1.93 24.52 -12.62
CA GLY A 152 -3.37 24.62 -12.77
C GLY A 152 -4.01 25.67 -11.87
N SER A 153 -5.34 25.70 -11.88
CA SER A 153 -6.16 26.49 -10.95
C SER A 153 -6.97 25.56 -10.05
N GLY A 154 -7.24 26.00 -8.83
CA GLY A 154 -7.99 25.20 -7.85
C GLY A 154 -7.14 24.14 -7.18
N ILE A 155 -5.83 24.39 -7.01
CA ILE A 155 -4.95 23.47 -6.27
C ILE A 155 -5.22 23.67 -4.77
N ARG A 156 -5.61 22.62 -4.07
CA ARG A 156 -5.79 22.61 -2.62
C ARG A 156 -5.10 21.40 -2.01
N VAL A 157 -4.39 21.66 -0.91
CA VAL A 157 -4.01 20.66 0.08
C VAL A 157 -4.67 21.08 1.38
N GLY A 158 -5.67 20.31 1.82
CA GLY A 158 -6.39 20.57 3.06
C GLY A 158 -5.46 20.43 4.26
N GLY A 159 -4.73 19.32 4.35
CA GLY A 159 -3.80 19.05 5.43
C GLY A 159 -2.48 19.81 5.31
N ASP A 160 -1.42 19.18 5.80
CA ASP A 160 -0.05 19.71 5.65
C ASP A 160 0.49 19.39 4.25
N LEU A 161 1.44 20.21 3.77
CA LEU A 161 2.29 19.89 2.62
C LEU A 161 3.68 19.49 3.11
N ARG A 162 4.12 18.28 2.81
CA ARG A 162 5.45 17.76 3.17
C ARG A 162 6.20 17.40 1.90
N ALA A 163 7.29 18.09 1.61
CA ALA A 163 8.09 17.89 0.39
C ALA A 163 9.58 17.70 0.71
N GLY A 164 10.12 16.55 0.30
CA GLY A 164 11.55 16.22 0.37
C GLY A 164 12.42 16.99 -0.63
N GLY A 165 11.80 17.53 -1.68
CA GLY A 165 12.42 18.43 -2.66
C GLY A 165 11.91 19.87 -2.57
N SER A 166 12.16 20.64 -3.63
CA SER A 166 11.56 21.97 -3.81
C SER A 166 10.07 21.87 -4.17
N VAL A 167 9.31 22.94 -3.97
CA VAL A 167 7.90 23.04 -4.37
C VAL A 167 7.74 24.17 -5.37
N ARG A 168 7.09 23.87 -6.50
CA ARG A 168 6.71 24.88 -7.48
C ARG A 168 5.23 24.79 -7.83
N LEU A 169 4.52 25.89 -7.60
CA LEU A 169 3.14 26.06 -8.02
C LEU A 169 3.06 27.08 -9.15
N THR A 170 2.43 26.71 -10.26
CA THR A 170 2.09 27.61 -11.37
C THR A 170 0.58 27.70 -11.51
N GLY A 171 0.01 28.85 -11.14
CA GLY A 171 -1.44 29.12 -11.15
C GLY A 171 -1.97 29.53 -9.77
N GLU A 172 -3.07 28.93 -9.33
CA GLU A 172 -3.73 29.29 -8.06
C GLU A 172 -3.85 28.08 -7.14
N GLY A 173 -3.34 28.22 -5.91
CA GLY A 173 -3.56 27.20 -4.90
C GLY A 173 -3.20 27.56 -3.46
N ALA A 174 -3.59 26.68 -2.55
CA ALA A 174 -3.42 26.87 -1.12
C ALA A 174 -3.11 25.56 -0.38
N VAL A 175 -2.29 25.69 0.65
CA VAL A 175 -2.13 24.69 1.74
C VAL A 175 -2.88 25.24 2.95
N ALA A 176 -3.86 24.52 3.48
CA ALA A 176 -4.71 25.03 4.55
C ALA A 176 -4.12 24.85 5.97
N ARG A 177 -3.04 24.08 6.10
CA ARG A 177 -2.22 24.00 7.33
C ARG A 177 -0.77 24.44 7.08
N ASP A 178 0.19 23.64 7.54
CA ASP A 178 1.61 23.93 7.52
C ASP A 178 2.28 23.35 6.26
N ALA A 179 3.40 23.94 5.86
CA ALA A 179 4.26 23.37 4.83
C ALA A 179 5.64 23.07 5.41
N ARG A 180 6.16 21.87 5.18
CA ARG A 180 7.52 21.44 5.51
C ARG A 180 8.23 21.10 4.21
N VAL A 181 9.14 21.96 3.78
CA VAL A 181 9.79 21.85 2.46
C VAL A 181 11.30 21.86 2.65
N VAL A 182 11.98 20.82 2.18
CA VAL A 182 13.45 20.72 2.27
C VAL A 182 14.12 21.69 1.29
N GLY A 183 13.53 21.89 0.11
CA GLY A 183 14.04 22.78 -0.94
C GLY A 183 13.47 24.20 -0.92
N ASP A 184 13.54 24.84 -2.08
CA ASP A 184 12.96 26.16 -2.35
C ASP A 184 11.44 26.06 -2.55
N VAL A 185 10.73 27.15 -2.30
CA VAL A 185 9.30 27.29 -2.57
C VAL A 185 9.07 28.44 -3.55
N ALA A 186 8.45 28.15 -4.69
CA ALA A 186 8.14 29.13 -5.72
C ALA A 186 6.67 29.08 -6.13
N GLY A 187 5.99 30.23 -6.04
CA GLY A 187 4.66 30.45 -6.59
C GLY A 187 4.71 31.36 -7.81
N ILE A 188 4.20 30.90 -8.95
CA ILE A 188 3.95 31.69 -10.16
C ILE A 188 2.42 31.85 -10.28
N GLY A 189 1.88 32.86 -9.60
CA GLY A 189 0.45 33.10 -9.47
C GLY A 189 0.07 33.37 -8.01
N SER A 190 -1.09 32.88 -7.55
CA SER A 190 -1.48 32.95 -6.14
C SER A 190 -1.16 31.64 -5.44
N PHE A 191 -0.13 31.65 -4.59
CA PHE A 191 0.17 30.54 -3.71
C PHE A 191 0.13 31.00 -2.26
N SER A 192 -0.65 30.33 -1.41
CA SER A 192 -0.67 30.59 0.02
C SER A 192 -0.49 29.35 0.88
N ILE A 193 0.18 29.51 2.00
CA ILE A 193 0.24 28.55 3.10
C ILE A 193 -0.45 29.23 4.28
N ALA A 194 -1.53 28.64 4.80
CA ALA A 194 -2.37 29.31 5.79
C ALA A 194 -1.68 29.48 7.15
N ARG A 195 -0.83 28.51 7.53
CA ARG A 195 -0.09 28.50 8.78
C ARG A 195 1.42 28.66 8.51
N ASP A 196 2.26 27.81 9.08
CA ASP A 196 3.71 27.99 9.09
C ASP A 196 4.39 27.34 7.89
N LEU A 197 5.51 27.93 7.45
CA LEU A 197 6.41 27.35 6.46
C LEU A 197 7.74 27.00 7.13
N HIS A 198 8.06 25.71 7.20
CA HIS A 198 9.33 25.21 7.68
C HIS A 198 10.29 24.91 6.52
N GLN A 199 11.48 25.52 6.55
CA GLN A 199 12.53 25.27 5.56
C GLN A 199 13.95 25.27 6.19
N PRO A 200 14.92 24.57 5.58
CA PRO A 200 16.33 24.68 5.94
C PRO A 200 16.92 26.09 5.74
N ALA A 201 18.03 26.36 6.41
CA ALA A 201 18.76 27.61 6.21
C ALA A 201 19.31 27.70 4.77
N GLY A 202 19.05 28.83 4.10
CA GLY A 202 19.48 29.07 2.72
C GLY A 202 18.42 28.81 1.66
N SER A 203 17.32 28.13 2.01
CA SER A 203 16.16 27.97 1.13
C SER A 203 15.41 29.29 0.95
N THR A 204 14.74 29.43 -0.18
CA THR A 204 13.99 30.62 -0.56
C THR A 204 12.49 30.33 -0.64
N ALA A 205 11.68 31.37 -0.44
CA ALA A 205 10.24 31.36 -0.59
C ALA A 205 9.82 32.59 -1.41
N VAL A 206 9.51 32.40 -2.70
CA VAL A 206 9.23 33.49 -3.65
C VAL A 206 7.83 33.32 -4.23
N GLY A 207 7.03 34.39 -4.27
CA GLY A 207 5.69 34.35 -4.84
C GLY A 207 4.69 33.51 -4.02
N VAL A 208 4.99 33.25 -2.75
CA VAL A 208 4.14 32.55 -1.80
C VAL A 208 3.77 33.47 -0.63
N ARG A 209 2.51 33.41 -0.19
CA ARG A 209 2.01 34.10 1.01
C ARG A 209 1.92 33.11 2.17
N VAL A 210 2.75 33.30 3.19
CA VAL A 210 2.68 32.52 4.44
C VAL A 210 1.79 33.29 5.43
N GLY A 211 0.79 32.63 6.00
CA GLY A 211 -0.14 33.22 6.96
C GLY A 211 0.40 33.27 8.39
N GLY A 212 1.19 32.25 8.76
CA GLY A 212 1.94 32.17 10.01
C GLY A 212 3.41 32.58 9.84
N ASP A 213 4.31 31.86 10.51
CA ASP A 213 5.74 32.13 10.52
C ASP A 213 6.49 31.34 9.44
N THR A 214 7.57 31.93 8.92
CA THR A 214 8.58 31.18 8.16
C THR A 214 9.69 30.75 9.12
N ILE A 215 9.72 29.46 9.42
CA ILE A 215 10.56 28.87 10.46
C ILE A 215 11.77 28.21 9.79
N THR A 216 12.97 28.75 10.08
CA THR A 216 14.22 28.16 9.60
C THR A 216 14.70 27.08 10.57
N GLY A 217 14.90 25.86 10.08
CA GLY A 217 15.39 24.73 10.88
C GLY A 217 15.64 23.48 10.02
N PRO A 218 16.24 22.42 10.58
CA PRO A 218 16.35 21.16 9.87
C PRO A 218 14.96 20.63 9.52
N VAL A 219 14.77 20.23 8.26
CA VAL A 219 13.54 19.63 7.75
C VAL A 219 13.91 18.31 7.09
N SER A 220 13.15 17.26 7.39
CA SER A 220 13.22 15.96 6.73
C SER A 220 11.80 15.45 6.53
N VAL A 221 11.56 14.77 5.40
CA VAL A 221 10.31 14.10 5.10
C VAL A 221 10.61 12.62 4.99
N ALA A 222 10.06 11.82 5.90
CA ALA A 222 10.22 10.37 5.84
C ALA A 222 9.39 9.78 4.67
N PRO A 223 9.81 8.67 4.06
CA PRO A 223 9.00 7.94 3.09
C PRO A 223 7.62 7.59 3.67
N PRO A 224 6.50 8.12 3.13
CA PRO A 224 5.16 7.86 3.67
C PRO A 224 4.68 6.42 3.45
N CYS A 225 5.15 5.76 2.38
CA CYS A 225 4.68 4.45 1.96
C CYS A 225 5.67 3.34 2.37
N PRO A 226 5.25 2.28 3.09
CA PRO A 226 6.11 1.14 3.44
C PRO A 226 6.45 0.26 2.21
N CYS A 227 7.41 0.72 1.40
CA CYS A 227 7.85 0.07 0.15
C CYS A 227 9.24 -0.60 0.22
N GLY A 228 9.88 -0.56 1.39
CA GLY A 228 11.18 -1.18 1.63
C GLY A 228 11.06 -2.66 1.99
N ASP A 229 11.82 -3.09 2.99
CA ASP A 229 11.84 -4.49 3.47
C ASP A 229 10.50 -4.96 4.08
N ASP A 230 9.55 -4.04 4.28
CA ASP A 230 8.21 -4.28 4.83
C ASP A 230 7.16 -4.69 3.79
N VAL A 231 7.54 -4.81 2.51
CA VAL A 231 6.62 -5.27 1.46
C VAL A 231 6.20 -6.72 1.72
N LEU A 232 4.89 -6.97 1.74
CA LEU A 232 4.34 -8.30 1.98
C LEU A 232 4.75 -9.26 0.85
N ASP A 233 5.24 -10.45 1.23
CA ASP A 233 5.46 -11.53 0.28
C ASP A 233 4.14 -12.26 -0.01
N ILE A 234 3.34 -11.67 -0.91
CA ILE A 234 2.05 -12.23 -1.34
C ILE A 234 2.23 -13.62 -1.96
N GLY A 235 3.34 -13.87 -2.66
CA GLY A 235 3.62 -15.18 -3.25
C GLY A 235 3.81 -16.26 -2.18
N ALA A 236 4.57 -15.96 -1.12
CA ALA A 236 4.73 -16.87 0.01
C ALA A 236 3.42 -17.10 0.77
N ILE A 237 2.63 -16.05 1.00
CA ILE A 237 1.30 -16.14 1.62
C ILE A 237 0.39 -17.09 0.84
N VAL A 238 0.31 -16.92 -0.48
CA VAL A 238 -0.53 -17.76 -1.35
C VAL A 238 -0.01 -19.19 -1.40
N ALA A 239 1.31 -19.39 -1.49
CA ALA A 239 1.91 -20.72 -1.54
C ALA A 239 1.65 -21.54 -0.27
N ALA A 240 1.64 -20.90 0.91
CA ALA A 240 1.32 -21.56 2.17
C ALA A 240 -0.14 -22.08 2.19
N THR A 241 -1.07 -21.32 1.62
CA THR A 241 -2.51 -21.66 1.62
C THR A 241 -2.92 -22.61 0.50
N ALA A 242 -2.07 -22.83 -0.51
CA ALA A 242 -2.38 -23.73 -1.64
C ALA A 242 -2.73 -25.16 -1.19
N THR A 243 -2.19 -25.61 -0.05
CA THR A 243 -2.48 -26.93 0.54
C THR A 243 -3.24 -26.88 1.85
N ASP A 244 -3.38 -25.70 2.46
CA ASP A 244 -4.09 -25.46 3.73
C ASP A 244 -5.28 -24.50 3.52
N ASN A 245 -6.26 -24.98 2.78
CA ASN A 245 -7.49 -24.26 2.45
C ASN A 245 -8.73 -25.12 2.69
N HIS A 246 -9.89 -24.48 2.60
CA HIS A 246 -11.20 -25.07 2.87
C HIS A 246 -11.97 -25.41 1.59
N ASN A 247 -11.31 -25.49 0.43
CA ASN A 247 -11.96 -25.78 -0.85
C ASN A 247 -12.80 -27.07 -0.82
N ALA A 248 -12.25 -28.13 -0.23
CA ALA A 248 -12.91 -29.43 -0.16
C ALA A 248 -14.20 -29.42 0.67
N GLU A 249 -14.38 -28.44 1.57
CA GLU A 249 -15.61 -28.30 2.37
C GLU A 249 -16.77 -27.66 1.59
N VAL A 250 -16.48 -27.10 0.42
CA VAL A 250 -17.45 -26.41 -0.45
C VAL A 250 -17.41 -26.90 -1.91
N ASP A 251 -16.72 -28.01 -2.17
CA ASP A 251 -16.53 -28.61 -3.50
C ASP A 251 -15.93 -27.63 -4.55
N LEU A 252 -15.05 -26.73 -4.13
CA LEU A 252 -14.38 -25.77 -5.02
C LEU A 252 -13.10 -26.37 -5.62
N ALA A 253 -13.10 -26.70 -6.91
CA ALA A 253 -11.88 -27.11 -7.61
C ALA A 253 -10.91 -25.92 -7.78
N PRO A 254 -9.60 -26.09 -7.52
CA PRO A 254 -8.61 -25.01 -7.70
C PRO A 254 -8.59 -24.40 -9.11
N ASP A 255 -8.81 -25.21 -10.14
CA ASP A 255 -8.79 -24.81 -11.56
C ASP A 255 -10.15 -24.38 -12.09
N ALA A 256 -11.18 -24.25 -11.24
CA ALA A 256 -12.57 -24.04 -11.66
C ALA A 256 -12.79 -22.81 -12.56
N TYR A 257 -11.93 -21.79 -12.45
CA TYR A 257 -12.14 -20.48 -13.09
C TYR A 257 -10.95 -20.01 -13.94
N THR A 258 -10.02 -20.90 -14.32
CA THR A 258 -8.86 -20.51 -15.15
C THR A 258 -9.24 -20.19 -16.60
N ASP A 259 -10.30 -20.82 -17.11
CA ASP A 259 -10.73 -20.74 -18.52
C ASP A 259 -12.25 -20.52 -18.66
N LEU A 260 -12.76 -19.44 -18.07
CA LEU A 260 -14.17 -19.05 -18.17
C LEU A 260 -14.55 -18.71 -19.61
N VAL A 261 -15.63 -19.32 -20.11
CA VAL A 261 -16.20 -19.02 -21.44
C VAL A 261 -17.65 -18.50 -21.37
N SER A 262 -18.25 -18.52 -20.18
CA SER A 262 -19.59 -18.00 -19.89
C SER A 262 -19.64 -17.39 -18.50
N GLU A 263 -20.72 -16.69 -18.17
CA GLU A 263 -20.98 -16.16 -16.83
C GLU A 263 -21.10 -17.29 -15.80
N HIS A 264 -20.42 -17.14 -14.67
CA HIS A 264 -20.47 -18.01 -13.51
C HIS A 264 -20.71 -17.21 -12.25
N ARG A 265 -21.38 -17.81 -11.27
CA ARG A 265 -21.63 -17.23 -9.96
C ARG A 265 -21.33 -18.27 -8.89
N ILE A 266 -20.61 -17.87 -7.86
CA ILE A 266 -20.30 -18.70 -6.70
C ILE A 266 -20.52 -17.91 -5.42
N THR A 267 -21.14 -18.56 -4.44
CA THR A 267 -21.22 -18.05 -3.07
C THR A 267 -20.06 -18.59 -2.27
N LEU A 268 -19.22 -17.70 -1.74
CA LEU A 268 -18.16 -18.03 -0.81
C LEU A 268 -18.70 -17.87 0.62
N PRO A 269 -18.89 -18.97 1.37
CA PRO A 269 -19.20 -18.89 2.79
C PRO A 269 -17.96 -18.47 3.56
N CYS A 270 -18.06 -18.32 4.89
CA CYS A 270 -16.86 -18.08 5.67
C CYS A 270 -15.80 -19.20 5.46
N GLY A 271 -14.56 -18.81 5.18
CA GLY A 271 -13.46 -19.74 4.93
C GLY A 271 -12.23 -19.13 4.24
N ARG A 272 -11.25 -20.00 3.96
CA ARG A 272 -10.02 -19.73 3.21
C ARG A 272 -10.11 -20.56 1.94
N PHE A 273 -10.09 -19.94 0.78
CA PHE A 273 -10.27 -20.62 -0.50
C PHE A 273 -9.11 -20.34 -1.43
N TYR A 274 -8.73 -21.34 -2.22
CA TYR A 274 -7.63 -21.24 -3.16
C TYR A 274 -8.10 -21.50 -4.58
N LEU A 275 -7.58 -20.72 -5.53
CA LEU A 275 -7.74 -20.92 -6.97
C LEU A 275 -6.36 -20.88 -7.63
N ASP A 276 -6.17 -21.67 -8.68
CA ASP A 276 -4.94 -21.62 -9.48
C ASP A 276 -4.84 -20.32 -10.29
N GLY A 277 -5.98 -19.76 -10.68
CA GLY A 277 -6.08 -18.54 -11.46
C GLY A 277 -7.54 -18.18 -11.71
N ILE A 278 -7.77 -16.95 -12.18
CA ILE A 278 -9.07 -16.51 -12.68
C ILE A 278 -8.85 -15.95 -14.06
N GLY A 279 -9.50 -16.50 -15.08
CA GLY A 279 -9.33 -15.98 -16.42
C GLY A 279 -10.30 -16.53 -17.45
N GLY A 280 -10.12 -16.05 -18.68
CA GLY A 280 -10.98 -16.39 -19.81
C GLY A 280 -11.82 -15.22 -20.32
N THR A 281 -12.78 -15.52 -21.18
CA THR A 281 -13.67 -14.54 -21.84
C THR A 281 -15.06 -14.44 -21.23
N GLY A 282 -15.43 -15.38 -20.36
CA GLY A 282 -16.65 -15.32 -19.55
C GLY A 282 -16.52 -14.39 -18.35
N GLY A 283 -17.58 -14.27 -17.57
CA GLY A 283 -17.59 -13.51 -16.32
C GLY A 283 -17.70 -14.38 -15.06
N LEU A 284 -17.29 -13.81 -13.93
CA LEU A 284 -17.35 -14.42 -12.61
C LEU A 284 -17.96 -13.44 -11.60
N THR A 285 -19.02 -13.85 -10.93
CA THR A 285 -19.52 -13.18 -9.72
C THR A 285 -19.16 -13.99 -8.47
N LEU A 286 -18.45 -13.35 -7.55
CA LEU A 286 -18.18 -13.83 -6.20
C LEU A 286 -19.18 -13.20 -5.22
N GLU A 287 -20.09 -13.98 -4.69
CA GLU A 287 -20.96 -13.55 -3.59
C GLU A 287 -20.31 -13.90 -2.25
N VAL A 288 -19.88 -12.91 -1.50
CA VAL A 288 -19.16 -13.10 -0.23
C VAL A 288 -20.17 -13.09 0.91
N ALA A 289 -20.55 -14.27 1.40
CA ALA A 289 -21.60 -14.42 2.40
C ALA A 289 -21.11 -14.23 3.85
N GLY A 290 -19.80 -14.33 4.08
CA GLY A 290 -19.17 -14.11 5.38
C GLY A 290 -17.67 -13.87 5.21
N ARG A 291 -16.95 -13.82 6.33
CA ARG A 291 -15.49 -13.60 6.36
C ARG A 291 -14.73 -14.58 5.47
N THR A 292 -14.10 -14.08 4.42
CA THR A 292 -13.49 -14.88 3.36
C THR A 292 -12.08 -14.40 3.04
N ALA A 293 -11.13 -15.33 2.98
CA ALA A 293 -9.85 -15.10 2.34
C ALA A 293 -9.76 -15.93 1.05
N LEU A 294 -9.55 -15.28 -0.09
CA LEU A 294 -9.37 -15.89 -1.40
C LEU A 294 -7.92 -15.75 -1.86
N PHE A 295 -7.27 -16.86 -2.17
CA PHE A 295 -5.89 -16.91 -2.62
C PHE A 295 -5.84 -17.38 -4.06
N VAL A 296 -5.15 -16.64 -4.91
CA VAL A 296 -5.00 -16.93 -6.33
C VAL A 296 -3.52 -17.19 -6.62
N GLY A 297 -3.19 -18.45 -6.93
CA GLY A 297 -1.84 -18.94 -7.20
C GLY A 297 -1.17 -18.29 -8.41
N GLY A 298 -1.96 -17.96 -9.42
CA GLY A 298 -1.52 -17.36 -10.67
C GLY A 298 -2.08 -15.96 -10.87
N ASP A 299 -2.36 -15.66 -12.13
CA ASP A 299 -2.91 -14.38 -12.55
C ASP A 299 -4.43 -14.35 -12.42
N VAL A 300 -4.96 -13.13 -12.24
CA VAL A 300 -6.34 -12.79 -12.53
C VAL A 300 -6.35 -12.02 -13.85
N THR A 301 -6.66 -12.72 -14.94
CA THR A 301 -6.71 -12.17 -16.31
C THR A 301 -8.04 -12.47 -16.98
N ILE A 302 -9.02 -11.58 -16.80
CA ILE A 302 -10.39 -11.78 -17.26
C ILE A 302 -10.79 -10.76 -18.33
N ALA A 303 -11.25 -11.25 -19.48
CA ALA A 303 -11.74 -10.38 -20.55
C ALA A 303 -13.24 -10.09 -20.43
N GLY A 304 -14.00 -10.96 -19.75
CA GLY A 304 -15.38 -10.69 -19.35
C GLY A 304 -15.47 -9.84 -18.08
N SER A 305 -16.43 -10.12 -17.21
CA SER A 305 -16.61 -9.36 -15.97
C SER A 305 -16.09 -10.09 -14.74
N LEU A 306 -15.53 -9.38 -13.77
CA LEU A 306 -15.30 -9.89 -12.42
C LEU A 306 -16.06 -9.00 -11.45
N ASN A 307 -17.05 -9.58 -10.79
CA ASN A 307 -17.90 -8.88 -9.84
C ASN A 307 -17.74 -9.51 -8.45
N VAL A 308 -17.49 -8.68 -7.45
CA VAL A 308 -17.53 -9.07 -6.04
C VAL A 308 -18.73 -8.40 -5.41
N GLU A 309 -19.65 -9.20 -4.87
CA GLU A 309 -20.84 -8.75 -4.17
C GLU A 309 -20.70 -9.14 -2.69
N LEU A 310 -20.61 -8.17 -1.78
CA LEU A 310 -20.56 -8.45 -0.35
C LEU A 310 -21.97 -8.60 0.23
N GLY A 311 -22.20 -9.71 0.94
CA GLY A 311 -23.34 -9.85 1.82
C GLY A 311 -23.23 -8.95 3.06
N PRO A 312 -24.30 -8.82 3.87
CA PRO A 312 -24.32 -7.95 5.05
C PRO A 312 -23.26 -8.26 6.12
N GLU A 313 -22.79 -9.51 6.19
CA GLU A 313 -21.71 -9.98 7.06
C GLU A 313 -20.45 -10.35 6.26
N GLY A 314 -20.45 -10.06 4.95
CA GLY A 314 -19.35 -10.36 4.05
C GLY A 314 -18.15 -9.48 4.34
N GLU A 315 -16.97 -10.09 4.33
CA GLU A 315 -15.66 -9.44 4.39
C GLU A 315 -14.73 -10.25 3.48
N LEU A 316 -13.92 -9.58 2.67
CA LEU A 316 -13.09 -10.22 1.66
C LEU A 316 -11.64 -9.72 1.69
N ASP A 317 -10.73 -10.65 1.93
CA ASP A 317 -9.31 -10.53 1.61
C ASP A 317 -8.98 -11.34 0.35
N VAL A 318 -8.44 -10.69 -0.68
CA VAL A 318 -7.96 -11.38 -1.89
C VAL A 318 -6.45 -11.26 -2.00
N PHE A 319 -5.75 -12.38 -2.07
CA PHE A 319 -4.30 -12.46 -2.29
C PHE A 319 -4.01 -13.04 -3.66
N ILE A 320 -3.41 -12.25 -4.55
CA ILE A 320 -3.07 -12.64 -5.92
C ILE A 320 -1.55 -12.72 -6.03
N ALA A 321 -0.99 -13.92 -6.19
CA ALA A 321 0.44 -14.08 -6.33
C ALA A 321 0.97 -13.51 -7.66
N GLY A 322 0.16 -13.62 -8.73
CA GLY A 322 0.44 -13.05 -10.04
C GLY A 322 -0.06 -11.61 -10.20
N THR A 323 -0.51 -11.31 -11.41
CA THR A 323 -1.01 -10.00 -11.85
C THR A 323 -2.53 -9.91 -11.77
N LEU A 324 -3.04 -8.67 -11.67
CA LEU A 324 -4.47 -8.37 -11.77
C LEU A 324 -4.70 -7.53 -13.03
N GLN A 325 -5.32 -8.13 -14.04
CA GLN A 325 -5.63 -7.52 -15.33
C GLN A 325 -7.08 -7.85 -15.73
N GLY A 326 -7.93 -6.83 -15.74
CA GLY A 326 -9.29 -6.94 -16.28
C GLY A 326 -9.40 -6.14 -17.58
N ALA A 327 -9.78 -6.79 -18.69
CA ALA A 327 -10.12 -6.08 -19.92
C ALA A 327 -11.62 -5.73 -20.01
N GLY A 328 -12.45 -6.35 -19.17
CA GLY A 328 -13.88 -6.04 -19.04
C GLY A 328 -14.21 -5.37 -17.69
N THR A 329 -15.48 -5.43 -17.29
CA THR A 329 -15.96 -4.75 -16.08
C THR A 329 -15.42 -5.39 -14.82
N LEU A 330 -14.75 -4.58 -14.00
CA LEU A 330 -14.34 -4.92 -12.65
C LEU A 330 -15.24 -4.17 -11.67
N SER A 331 -16.07 -4.91 -10.93
CA SER A 331 -16.89 -4.35 -9.85
C SER A 331 -16.48 -5.00 -8.56
N PHE A 332 -16.07 -4.20 -7.58
CA PHE A 332 -15.67 -4.68 -6.27
C PHE A 332 -16.50 -4.00 -5.20
N GLY A 333 -16.70 -4.70 -4.10
CA GLY A 333 -17.04 -4.06 -2.84
C GLY A 333 -18.49 -3.62 -2.68
N ASP A 334 -18.69 -2.88 -1.61
CA ASP A 334 -19.93 -2.21 -1.22
C ASP A 334 -19.54 -0.79 -0.79
N PRO A 335 -20.01 0.29 -1.47
CA PRO A 335 -19.60 1.67 -1.17
C PRO A 335 -19.97 2.13 0.24
N GLU A 336 -20.90 1.42 0.90
CA GLU A 336 -21.22 1.65 2.31
C GLU A 336 -20.25 0.95 3.27
N ARG A 337 -19.43 -0.01 2.80
CA ARG A 337 -18.42 -0.74 3.58
C ARG A 337 -17.11 -1.01 2.81
N PRO A 338 -16.39 0.01 2.30
CA PRO A 338 -15.13 -0.21 1.58
C PRO A 338 -14.05 -0.93 2.42
N ALA A 339 -13.96 -0.64 3.72
CA ALA A 339 -13.00 -1.28 4.61
C ALA A 339 -13.10 -2.82 4.66
N ALA A 340 -14.27 -3.39 4.34
CA ALA A 340 -14.51 -4.82 4.32
C ALA A 340 -13.94 -5.55 3.08
N THR A 341 -13.37 -4.82 2.10
CA THR A 341 -12.77 -5.42 0.90
C THR A 341 -11.31 -4.99 0.76
N ARG A 342 -10.39 -5.94 0.71
CA ARG A 342 -8.96 -5.71 0.55
C ARG A 342 -8.37 -6.66 -0.50
N VAL A 343 -7.57 -6.12 -1.42
CA VAL A 343 -6.98 -6.84 -2.54
C VAL A 343 -5.47 -6.63 -2.51
N TYR A 344 -4.71 -7.71 -2.42
CA TYR A 344 -3.25 -7.73 -2.34
C TYR A 344 -2.67 -8.42 -3.58
N VAL A 345 -1.83 -7.72 -4.33
CA VAL A 345 -1.25 -8.18 -5.61
C VAL A 345 0.27 -8.25 -5.49
N GLY A 346 0.81 -9.46 -5.69
CA GLY A 346 2.26 -9.74 -5.64
C GLY A 346 3.00 -9.47 -6.95
N GLY A 347 2.28 -9.52 -8.08
CA GLY A 347 2.84 -9.31 -9.42
C GLY A 347 3.26 -7.87 -9.70
N ALA A 348 4.17 -7.71 -10.68
CA ALA A 348 4.70 -6.41 -11.11
C ALA A 348 4.08 -5.89 -12.43
N GLY A 349 3.11 -6.64 -12.99
CA GLY A 349 2.34 -6.22 -14.17
C GLY A 349 1.46 -5.01 -13.86
N GLU A 350 1.11 -4.25 -14.89
CA GLU A 350 0.22 -3.10 -14.73
C GLU A 350 -1.17 -3.53 -14.25
N VAL A 351 -1.70 -2.81 -13.26
CA VAL A 351 -3.11 -2.87 -12.87
C VAL A 351 -3.80 -1.68 -13.52
N SER A 352 -4.61 -1.95 -14.54
CA SER A 352 -5.39 -0.92 -15.22
C SER A 352 -6.83 -0.95 -14.70
N LEU A 353 -7.28 0.19 -14.17
CA LEU A 353 -8.66 0.40 -13.74
C LEU A 353 -9.32 1.34 -14.74
N GLN A 354 -10.28 0.81 -15.50
CA GLN A 354 -10.89 1.49 -16.64
C GLN A 354 -12.39 1.65 -16.45
N GLY A 355 -12.90 2.82 -16.85
CA GLY A 355 -14.34 3.11 -16.91
C GLY A 355 -14.93 3.64 -15.60
N THR A 356 -16.23 3.95 -15.63
CA THR A 356 -16.99 4.52 -14.51
C THR A 356 -17.29 3.50 -13.40
N SER A 357 -16.75 2.29 -13.47
CA SER A 357 -16.94 1.28 -12.43
C SER A 357 -16.09 1.66 -11.22
N ALA A 358 -16.78 2.01 -10.13
CA ALA A 358 -16.14 2.31 -8.87
C ALA A 358 -15.43 1.06 -8.36
N PHE A 359 -14.10 1.11 -8.26
CA PHE A 359 -13.43 0.14 -7.41
C PHE A 359 -13.78 0.52 -5.98
N VAL A 360 -14.45 -0.38 -5.27
CA VAL A 360 -14.73 -0.21 -3.85
C VAL A 360 -13.93 -1.24 -3.08
N GLY A 361 -13.05 -0.73 -2.21
CA GLY A 361 -12.13 -1.51 -1.42
C GLY A 361 -10.74 -0.88 -1.33
N ASN A 362 -9.78 -1.67 -0.86
CA ASN A 362 -8.41 -1.25 -0.63
C ASN A 362 -7.45 -2.09 -1.46
N LEU A 363 -6.68 -1.47 -2.36
CA LEU A 363 -5.78 -2.16 -3.30
C LEU A 363 -4.33 -2.00 -2.88
N TYR A 364 -3.64 -3.11 -2.60
CA TYR A 364 -2.21 -3.16 -2.31
C TYR A 364 -1.44 -3.86 -3.43
N ALA A 365 -0.69 -3.10 -4.23
CA ALA A 365 0.10 -3.58 -5.36
C ALA A 365 1.47 -2.87 -5.44
N PRO A 366 2.35 -3.04 -4.43
CA PRO A 366 3.60 -2.27 -4.24
C PRO A 366 4.59 -2.39 -5.41
N ARG A 367 4.47 -3.43 -6.24
CA ARG A 367 5.36 -3.72 -7.37
C ARG A 367 4.73 -3.36 -8.72
N ALA A 368 3.43 -3.10 -8.76
CA ALA A 368 2.68 -2.84 -9.98
C ALA A 368 2.52 -1.33 -10.23
N PRO A 369 2.70 -0.85 -11.47
CA PRO A 369 2.14 0.45 -11.84
C PRO A 369 0.62 0.34 -11.89
N ILE A 370 -0.07 1.38 -11.41
CA ILE A 370 -1.53 1.48 -11.42
C ILE A 370 -1.92 2.63 -12.33
N SER A 371 -2.72 2.33 -13.35
CA SER A 371 -3.19 3.31 -14.33
C SER A 371 -4.70 3.50 -14.23
N PHE A 372 -5.12 4.75 -14.05
CA PHE A 372 -6.51 5.18 -14.13
C PHE A 372 -6.77 5.89 -15.46
N THR A 373 -7.71 5.37 -16.24
CA THR A 373 -8.08 5.95 -17.54
C THR A 373 -9.57 6.27 -17.59
N GLY A 374 -9.90 7.46 -18.08
CA GLY A 374 -11.27 7.97 -18.05
C GLY A 374 -11.61 8.65 -16.72
N GLU A 375 -12.90 8.74 -16.41
CA GLU A 375 -13.37 9.20 -15.11
C GLU A 375 -13.48 7.99 -14.18
N SER A 376 -12.77 8.03 -13.05
CA SER A 376 -12.71 6.95 -12.07
C SER A 376 -13.00 7.47 -10.68
N GLU A 377 -13.84 6.76 -9.96
CA GLU A 377 -14.14 7.00 -8.54
C GLU A 377 -13.72 5.77 -7.74
N ILE A 378 -13.02 5.99 -6.63
CA ILE A 378 -12.56 4.94 -5.74
C ILE A 378 -13.17 5.19 -4.37
N TYR A 379 -13.77 4.17 -3.78
CA TYR A 379 -14.18 4.20 -2.37
C TYR A 379 -13.23 3.28 -1.62
N GLY A 380 -12.40 3.83 -0.74
CA GLY A 380 -11.30 3.13 -0.06
C GLY A 380 -9.93 3.72 -0.39
N SER A 381 -8.95 2.87 -0.71
CA SER A 381 -7.55 3.32 -0.86
C SER A 381 -6.76 2.52 -1.90
N VAL A 382 -5.66 3.12 -2.38
CA VAL A 382 -4.79 2.54 -3.41
C VAL A 382 -3.33 2.68 -3.02
N PHE A 383 -2.60 1.56 -3.07
CA PHE A 383 -1.16 1.47 -2.85
C PHE A 383 -0.50 0.82 -4.06
N GLY A 384 0.39 1.55 -4.74
CA GLY A 384 1.03 1.11 -5.99
C GLY A 384 2.53 1.38 -6.04
N ARG A 385 3.23 0.79 -7.02
CA ARG A 385 4.62 1.18 -7.33
C ARG A 385 4.66 2.61 -7.87
N ARG A 386 3.87 2.85 -8.91
CA ARG A 386 3.59 4.17 -9.51
C ARG A 386 2.10 4.28 -9.69
N VAL A 387 1.57 5.49 -9.49
CA VAL A 387 0.15 5.77 -9.70
C VAL A 387 0.05 6.87 -10.77
N GLU A 388 -0.66 6.57 -11.85
CA GLU A 388 -0.86 7.48 -12.96
C GLU A 388 -2.36 7.64 -13.20
N ALA A 389 -2.85 8.88 -13.19
CA ALA A 389 -4.25 9.19 -13.48
C ALA A 389 -4.32 10.05 -14.75
N ALA A 390 -4.53 9.39 -15.89
CA ALA A 390 -4.59 10.08 -17.18
C ALA A 390 -5.91 10.85 -17.36
N GLY A 391 -6.99 10.37 -16.75
CA GLY A 391 -8.27 11.06 -16.66
C GLY A 391 -8.58 11.54 -15.24
N SER A 392 -9.84 11.87 -14.96
CA SER A 392 -10.26 12.35 -13.64
C SER A 392 -10.28 11.21 -12.64
N LEU A 393 -9.70 11.44 -11.46
CA LEU A 393 -9.66 10.47 -10.37
C LEU A 393 -10.20 11.10 -9.09
N GLY A 394 -11.30 10.57 -8.57
CA GLY A 394 -11.80 10.83 -7.22
C GLY A 394 -11.50 9.64 -6.30
N VAL A 395 -11.02 9.90 -5.09
CA VAL A 395 -10.80 8.88 -4.05
C VAL A 395 -11.51 9.31 -2.77
N HIS A 396 -12.58 8.58 -2.45
CA HIS A 396 -13.34 8.67 -1.21
C HIS A 396 -12.72 7.74 -0.17
N TYR A 397 -11.84 8.28 0.66
CA TYR A 397 -11.10 7.49 1.65
C TYR A 397 -12.00 7.09 2.81
N ASP A 398 -12.16 5.79 3.00
CA ASP A 398 -12.90 5.24 4.14
C ASP A 398 -11.97 5.12 5.36
N ARG A 399 -12.17 5.98 6.36
CA ARG A 399 -11.36 6.01 7.57
C ARG A 399 -11.50 4.77 8.44
N ALA A 400 -12.58 3.99 8.29
CA ALA A 400 -12.77 2.73 9.01
C ALA A 400 -11.61 1.75 8.78
N ILE A 401 -10.89 1.86 7.65
CA ILE A 401 -9.69 1.04 7.37
C ILE A 401 -8.56 1.20 8.42
N LEU A 402 -8.60 2.26 9.22
CA LEU A 402 -7.63 2.52 10.29
C LEU A 402 -7.94 1.77 11.60
N GLU A 403 -9.08 1.09 11.69
CA GLU A 403 -9.56 0.41 12.90
C GLU A 403 -9.88 -1.07 12.66
N VAL A 404 -9.71 -1.58 11.43
CA VAL A 404 -10.00 -2.99 11.08
C VAL A 404 -9.11 -4.02 11.79
N GLY A 405 -7.99 -3.58 12.36
CA GLY A 405 -7.07 -4.36 13.18
C GLY A 405 -7.51 -4.48 14.63
N GLU A 406 -8.45 -3.66 15.12
CA GLU A 406 -8.96 -3.76 16.50
C GLU A 406 -9.66 -5.09 16.78
N ASP A 407 -10.23 -5.71 15.75
CA ASP A 407 -10.85 -7.03 15.85
C ASP A 407 -9.83 -8.18 15.83
N CYS A 408 -8.54 -7.90 15.61
CA CYS A 408 -7.49 -8.91 15.72
C CYS A 408 -7.33 -9.32 17.20
N PRO A 409 -7.14 -10.62 17.51
CA PRO A 409 -6.95 -11.05 18.88
C PRO A 409 -5.74 -10.34 19.50
N ASP A 410 -5.95 -9.72 20.67
CA ASP A 410 -4.94 -9.03 21.47
C ASP A 410 -3.69 -9.91 21.65
N THR A 411 -2.72 -9.81 20.74
CA THR A 411 -1.34 -10.01 21.11
C THR A 411 -0.85 -8.64 21.51
N PRO A 412 -0.59 -8.35 22.81
CA PRO A 412 0.00 -7.07 23.18
C PRO A 412 1.26 -6.94 22.34
N PRO A 413 1.47 -5.86 21.55
CA PRO A 413 2.68 -5.74 20.76
C PRO A 413 3.83 -5.76 21.79
N PRO A 414 4.67 -6.82 21.82
CA PRO A 414 5.66 -6.93 22.89
C PRO A 414 6.71 -5.84 22.76
N THR A 415 6.84 -5.29 21.56
CA THR A 415 7.66 -4.16 21.16
C THR A 415 7.14 -3.65 19.80
N CYS A 416 7.39 -2.38 19.49
CA CYS A 416 7.27 -1.79 18.16
C CYS A 416 8.65 -1.37 17.67
N ASP A 417 8.81 -1.20 16.36
CA ASP A 417 10.05 -0.67 15.79
C ASP A 417 9.79 0.57 14.90
N ARG A 418 8.57 0.72 14.39
CA ARG A 418 8.23 1.78 13.45
C ARG A 418 6.75 2.17 13.48
N CYS A 419 6.43 3.17 12.67
CA CYS A 419 5.05 3.60 12.47
C CYS A 419 4.16 2.52 11.86
N GLY A 420 2.94 2.42 12.39
CA GLY A 420 1.97 1.39 12.02
C GLY A 420 2.20 0.03 12.66
N ASP A 421 3.15 -0.11 13.59
CA ASP A 421 3.22 -1.28 14.49
C ASP A 421 2.33 -1.11 15.72
N CYS A 422 1.96 0.14 16.03
CA CYS A 422 1.15 0.49 17.18
C CYS A 422 -0.31 0.67 16.79
N PRO A 423 -1.25 0.06 17.54
CA PRO A 423 -2.68 0.25 17.34
C PRO A 423 -3.06 1.73 17.40
N GLY A 424 -4.13 2.13 16.72
CA GLY A 424 -4.63 3.52 16.74
C GLY A 424 -3.68 4.55 16.11
N GLY A 425 -2.65 4.09 15.38
CA GLY A 425 -1.76 4.97 14.62
C GLY A 425 -0.78 5.80 15.45
N TYR A 426 -0.49 5.40 16.69
CA TYR A 426 0.55 6.04 17.51
C TYR A 426 1.96 5.76 16.98
N THR A 427 2.90 6.67 17.23
CA THR A 427 4.32 6.41 16.95
C THR A 427 4.89 5.36 17.89
N CYS A 428 5.93 4.68 17.40
CA CYS A 428 6.73 3.83 18.26
C CYS A 428 7.67 4.68 19.12
N GLY A 429 7.58 4.53 20.44
CA GLY A 429 8.46 5.20 21.38
C GLY A 429 9.92 4.75 21.22
N GLY A 430 10.86 5.62 21.62
CA GLY A 430 12.29 5.31 21.54
C GLY A 430 12.76 4.14 22.42
N ASP A 431 11.91 3.65 23.31
CA ASP A 431 12.10 2.44 24.12
C ASP A 431 11.49 1.18 23.48
N GLY A 432 10.97 1.29 22.25
CA GLY A 432 10.31 0.21 21.52
C GLY A 432 8.92 -0.09 22.04
N THR A 433 8.27 0.83 22.75
CA THR A 433 6.89 0.65 23.25
C THR A 433 5.90 1.55 22.54
N CYS A 434 4.67 1.07 22.39
CA CYS A 434 3.61 1.85 21.77
C CYS A 434 3.05 2.90 22.73
N GLY A 435 2.92 4.13 22.23
CA GLY A 435 2.08 5.14 22.88
C GLY A 435 0.62 4.68 22.93
N THR A 436 -0.11 5.18 23.92
CA THR A 436 -1.56 4.96 24.06
C THR A 436 -2.37 6.26 24.03
N THR A 437 -1.68 7.39 23.93
CA THR A 437 -2.26 8.72 23.84
C THR A 437 -1.26 9.67 23.18
N CYS A 438 -1.77 10.71 22.52
CA CYS A 438 -0.96 11.75 21.92
C CYS A 438 -1.09 13.07 22.70
N GLU A 439 -0.01 13.84 22.77
CA GLU A 439 -0.02 15.22 23.26
C GLU A 439 0.29 16.22 22.13
N SER A 440 0.84 15.72 21.02
CA SER A 440 1.24 16.48 19.85
C SER A 440 1.19 15.63 18.58
N ASP A 441 1.22 16.28 17.41
CA ASP A 441 1.28 15.59 16.11
C ASP A 441 2.50 14.65 15.97
N ALA A 442 3.56 14.86 16.77
CA ALA A 442 4.75 13.99 16.75
C ALA A 442 4.52 12.62 17.42
N ASP A 443 3.45 12.47 18.20
CA ASP A 443 3.06 11.22 18.84
C ASP A 443 2.19 10.35 17.92
N CYS A 444 1.83 10.89 16.74
CA CYS A 444 1.02 10.23 15.74
C CYS A 444 1.83 9.87 14.51
N CYS A 445 1.55 8.71 13.95
CA CYS A 445 2.15 8.28 12.71
C CYS A 445 1.55 9.03 11.54
N ASP A 446 2.43 9.59 10.71
CA ASP A 446 2.06 10.23 9.45
C ASP A 446 1.09 9.34 8.65
N PRO A 447 -0.02 9.88 8.14
CA PRO A 447 -0.39 11.30 8.07
C PRO A 447 -1.30 11.79 9.21
N LEU A 448 -1.46 11.03 10.29
CA LEU A 448 -2.36 11.34 11.39
C LEU A 448 -1.85 12.51 12.24
N THR A 449 -2.79 13.19 12.89
CA THR A 449 -2.52 14.31 13.81
C THR A 449 -3.16 14.03 15.16
N CYS A 450 -2.65 14.69 16.19
CA CYS A 450 -3.18 14.53 17.52
C CYS A 450 -4.43 15.39 17.74
N ASP A 451 -5.56 14.76 18.05
CA ASP A 451 -6.70 15.45 18.64
C ASP A 451 -6.42 15.67 20.13
N VAL A 452 -5.69 16.73 20.47
CA VAL A 452 -5.23 17.04 21.83
C VAL A 452 -6.34 16.97 22.89
N PRO A 453 -7.58 17.46 22.65
CA PRO A 453 -8.71 17.26 23.57
C PRO A 453 -9.01 15.80 23.96
N THR A 454 -8.92 14.86 23.01
CA THR A 454 -9.22 13.44 23.25
C THR A 454 -7.96 12.60 23.50
N GLY A 455 -6.80 13.10 23.09
CA GLY A 455 -5.52 12.41 23.14
C GLY A 455 -5.42 11.26 22.13
N VAL A 456 -6.20 11.30 21.05
CA VAL A 456 -6.27 10.25 20.02
C VAL A 456 -5.65 10.72 18.71
N CYS A 457 -4.91 9.83 18.04
CA CYS A 457 -4.40 10.08 16.70
C CYS A 457 -5.51 9.88 15.67
N THR A 458 -5.76 10.90 14.86
CA THR A 458 -6.85 10.87 13.88
C THR A 458 -6.46 11.57 12.57
N SER A 459 -7.26 11.32 11.53
CA SER A 459 -7.12 12.02 10.26
C SER A 459 -7.43 13.51 10.41
N ILE A 460 -6.78 14.34 9.60
CA ILE A 460 -7.05 15.78 9.58
C ILE A 460 -8.44 16.02 8.97
N LEU A 461 -9.37 16.48 9.81
CA LEU A 461 -10.70 16.99 9.43
C LEU A 461 -10.71 18.51 9.67
N ILE A 462 -11.09 19.32 8.68
CA ILE A 462 -10.90 20.79 8.70
C ILE A 462 -12.21 21.54 8.76
#